data_AF-A0AAE3GUV2-F1
#
_entry.id   AF-A0AAE3GUV2-F1
#
_cell.length_a   1.000
_cell.length_b   1.000
_cell.length_c   1.000
_cell.angle_alpha   90.00
_cell.angle_beta   90.00
_cell.angle_gamma   90.00
#
_symmetry.space_group_name_H-M   'P 1'
#
loop_
_entity.id
_entity.type
_entity.pdbx_description
1 polymer ?
#
loop_
_entity_poly.entity_id
_entity_poly.type
_entity_poly.pdbx_seq_one_letter_code
_entity_poly.pdbx_strand_id
1 'polypeptide(L)'
;MKLFRLAIPLALSTVFFACAIPNKTVPSTEPSTTSDILPSAQLKQLLTKAEADKLMTGIVDSINQGNGAFVLPYLPESKRSIEFGDAGITDYKTYFNNEPISRFELVKAEDSGEFINQASGKFYYLLYNKSGVKKEIAINQESGNIRLGDEFFQYSYPAKVLLAKTIQAIKTEDPVLLAKVLTADDIDYPVAKAKDAIAKYRATFDPNTLAYRFDGLDKNRHFNYTIYGTKAGKSVEHHVTIIYGDSLVGLQDKFIP
;
A
#
# COMPACT_ATOMS: atom_id res chain seq x y z
N MET A 1 -55.82 -9.82 6.78
CA MET A 1 -55.03 -11.03 7.08
C MET A 1 -55.49 -12.17 6.18
N LYS A 2 -54.75 -12.50 5.13
CA LYS A 2 -54.98 -13.69 4.30
C LYS A 2 -53.68 -14.51 4.32
N LEU A 3 -53.76 -15.70 4.93
CA LEU A 3 -52.74 -16.73 4.89
C LEU A 3 -52.74 -17.40 3.51
N PHE A 4 -51.57 -17.54 2.90
CA PHE A 4 -51.33 -18.54 1.86
C PHE A 4 -50.13 -19.39 2.27
N ARG A 5 -50.33 -20.70 2.25
CA ARG A 5 -49.36 -21.77 2.47
C ARG A 5 -48.97 -22.41 1.12
N LEU A 6 -47.85 -23.16 1.15
CA LEU A 6 -47.32 -24.15 0.19
C LEU A 6 -46.63 -23.57 -1.08
N ALA A 7 -45.53 -24.12 -1.61
CA ALA A 7 -44.84 -25.40 -1.45
C ALA A 7 -43.32 -25.30 -1.82
N ILE A 8 -42.53 -26.26 -1.32
CA ILE A 8 -41.10 -26.61 -1.60
C ILE A 8 -41.12 -28.04 -2.24
N PRO A 9 -40.10 -28.63 -2.93
CA PRO A 9 -38.81 -28.18 -3.53
C PRO A 9 -38.64 -28.55 -5.03
N LEU A 10 -37.55 -28.10 -5.68
CA LEU A 10 -36.97 -28.81 -6.83
C LEU A 10 -35.47 -29.03 -6.58
N ALA A 11 -35.06 -30.29 -6.46
CA ALA A 11 -33.67 -30.71 -6.38
C ALA A 11 -33.08 -30.83 -7.79
N LEU A 12 -31.98 -30.13 -8.06
CA LEU A 12 -31.24 -30.23 -9.31
C LEU A 12 -30.11 -31.24 -9.14
N SER A 13 -30.16 -32.32 -9.92
CA SER A 13 -29.15 -33.37 -9.95
C SER A 13 -28.06 -33.01 -10.98
N THR A 14 -26.82 -32.83 -10.53
CA THR A 14 -25.67 -32.53 -11.40
C THR A 14 -24.95 -33.84 -11.75
N VAL A 15 -24.96 -34.20 -13.03
CA VAL A 15 -24.19 -35.31 -13.60
C VAL A 15 -22.81 -34.78 -14.00
N PHE A 16 -21.75 -35.30 -13.39
CA PHE A 16 -20.38 -35.04 -13.82
C PHE A 16 -19.97 -36.08 -14.88
N PHE A 17 -19.72 -35.61 -16.11
CA PHE A 17 -19.02 -36.37 -17.15
C PHE A 17 -17.52 -36.14 -17.00
N ALA A 18 -16.77 -37.21 -16.69
CA ALA A 18 -15.32 -37.22 -16.76
C ALA A 18 -14.87 -37.62 -18.18
N CYS A 19 -14.34 -36.69 -18.96
CA CYS A 19 -13.62 -36.99 -20.18
C CYS A 19 -12.12 -37.09 -19.87
N ALA A 20 -11.56 -38.28 -20.04
CA ALA A 20 -10.12 -38.51 -20.00
C ALA A 20 -9.46 -37.88 -21.23
N ILE A 21 -8.46 -37.02 -21.01
CA ILE A 21 -7.63 -36.42 -22.06
C ILE A 21 -6.36 -37.28 -22.21
N PRO A 22 -5.98 -37.72 -23.43
CA PRO A 22 -4.75 -38.47 -23.64
C PRO A 22 -3.52 -37.56 -23.49
N ASN A 23 -2.58 -37.99 -22.65
CA ASN A 23 -1.33 -37.32 -22.38
C ASN A 23 -0.43 -37.35 -23.63
N LYS A 24 -0.25 -36.20 -24.29
CA LYS A 24 0.80 -36.00 -25.29
C LYS A 24 2.07 -35.57 -24.58
N THR A 25 3.11 -36.40 -24.65
CA THR A 25 4.45 -36.11 -24.17
C THR A 25 5.04 -34.94 -24.97
N VAL A 26 5.24 -33.80 -24.31
CA VAL A 26 5.90 -32.62 -24.88
C VAL A 26 7.42 -32.74 -24.67
N PRO A 27 8.27 -32.39 -25.65
CA PRO A 27 9.72 -32.41 -25.49
C PRO A 27 10.17 -31.43 -24.41
N SER A 28 10.93 -31.95 -23.43
CA SER A 28 11.61 -31.18 -22.40
C SER A 28 12.60 -30.23 -23.05
N THR A 29 12.29 -28.94 -23.04
CA THR A 29 13.25 -27.88 -23.38
C THR A 29 14.05 -27.62 -22.11
N GLU A 30 15.36 -27.90 -22.15
CA GLU A 30 16.26 -27.67 -21.01
C GLU A 30 16.24 -26.18 -20.60
N PRO A 31 16.09 -25.87 -19.31
CA PRO A 31 16.16 -24.50 -18.83
C PRO A 31 17.61 -24.03 -18.86
N SER A 32 17.89 -23.00 -19.66
CA SER A 32 19.16 -22.29 -19.63
C SER A 32 19.29 -21.55 -18.30
N THR A 33 20.06 -22.13 -17.38
CA THR A 33 20.34 -21.62 -16.04
C THR A 33 21.40 -20.51 -16.09
N THR A 34 21.04 -19.35 -16.64
CA THR A 34 21.71 -18.12 -16.23
C THR A 34 21.15 -17.82 -14.84
N SER A 35 21.89 -18.18 -13.79
CA SER A 35 21.49 -17.98 -12.40
C SER A 35 21.11 -16.51 -12.21
N ASP A 36 19.80 -16.25 -12.13
CA ASP A 36 19.24 -14.92 -12.06
C ASP A 36 19.37 -14.37 -10.64
N ILE A 37 20.60 -14.24 -10.17
CA ILE A 37 20.90 -13.74 -8.83
C ILE A 37 20.48 -12.27 -8.77
N LEU A 38 19.49 -11.97 -7.92
CA LEU A 38 19.10 -10.62 -7.58
C LEU A 38 20.23 -9.95 -6.78
N PRO A 39 20.43 -8.64 -6.94
CA PRO A 39 21.42 -7.94 -6.13
C PRO A 39 21.05 -8.07 -4.65
N SER A 40 22.03 -8.48 -3.85
CA SER A 40 21.95 -8.44 -2.39
C SER A 40 21.59 -7.03 -1.93
N ALA A 41 20.77 -6.90 -0.89
CA ALA A 41 20.45 -5.61 -0.27
C ALA A 41 21.70 -4.85 0.24
N GLN A 42 22.85 -5.54 0.32
CA GLN A 42 24.16 -4.96 0.63
C GLN A 42 25.14 -5.27 -0.50
N LEU A 43 25.72 -4.21 -1.08
CA LEU A 43 26.75 -4.25 -2.11
C LEU A 43 27.92 -3.32 -1.74
N LYS A 44 29.15 -3.81 -1.91
CA LYS A 44 30.37 -2.99 -1.73
C LYS A 44 30.66 -2.09 -2.94
N GLN A 45 30.19 -2.49 -4.12
CA GLN A 45 30.36 -1.77 -5.37
C GLN A 45 29.11 -0.94 -5.69
N LEU A 46 29.27 0.08 -6.54
CA LEU A 46 28.15 0.88 -7.02
C LEU A 46 27.17 0.00 -7.81
N LEU A 47 25.88 0.14 -7.51
CA LEU A 47 24.79 -0.52 -8.19
C LEU A 47 24.77 -0.07 -9.65
N THR A 48 24.94 -1.02 -10.56
CA THR A 48 24.87 -0.76 -11.99
C THR A 48 23.42 -0.60 -12.44
N LYS A 49 23.20 0.06 -13.58
CA LYS A 49 21.89 0.13 -14.22
C LYS A 49 21.28 -1.27 -14.43
N ALA A 50 22.07 -2.23 -14.89
CA ALA A 50 21.59 -3.58 -15.18
C ALA A 50 21.09 -4.31 -13.91
N GLU A 51 21.79 -4.13 -12.78
CA GLU A 51 21.35 -4.67 -11.49
C GLU A 51 20.10 -3.96 -10.97
N ALA A 52 20.02 -2.63 -11.14
CA ALA A 52 18.83 -1.86 -10.80
C ALA A 52 17.61 -2.27 -11.64
N ASP A 53 17.77 -2.47 -12.95
CA ASP A 53 16.72 -2.96 -13.86
C ASP A 53 16.25 -4.36 -13.42
N LYS A 54 17.18 -5.25 -13.05
CA LYS A 54 16.86 -6.60 -12.58
C LYS A 54 16.08 -6.58 -11.27
N LEU A 55 16.50 -5.75 -10.32
CA LEU A 55 15.78 -5.55 -9.07
C LEU A 55 14.38 -4.97 -9.34
N MET A 56 14.26 -4.01 -10.26
CA MET A 56 12.97 -3.43 -10.65
C MET A 56 12.02 -4.47 -11.26
N THR A 57 12.51 -5.36 -12.13
CA THR A 57 11.72 -6.50 -12.63
C THR A 57 11.19 -7.34 -11.47
N GLY A 58 12.04 -7.71 -10.51
CA GLY A 58 11.63 -8.48 -9.33
C GLY A 58 10.57 -7.75 -8.48
N ILE A 59 10.71 -6.43 -8.28
CA ILE A 59 9.73 -5.60 -7.56
C ILE A 59 8.38 -5.59 -8.30
N VAL A 60 8.39 -5.39 -9.62
CA VAL A 60 7.17 -5.37 -10.44
C VAL A 60 6.47 -6.73 -10.39
N ASP A 61 7.22 -7.82 -10.54
CA ASP A 61 6.69 -9.18 -10.44
C ASP A 61 6.10 -9.44 -9.05
N SER A 62 6.79 -9.04 -7.98
CA SER A 62 6.29 -9.20 -6.62
C SER A 62 5.01 -8.39 -6.38
N ILE A 63 4.90 -7.18 -6.93
CA ILE A 63 3.67 -6.38 -6.85
C ILE A 63 2.51 -7.08 -7.55
N ASN A 64 2.73 -7.52 -8.79
CA ASN A 64 1.71 -8.20 -9.58
C ASN A 64 1.25 -9.53 -8.94
N GLN A 65 2.17 -10.28 -8.33
CA GLN A 65 1.88 -11.54 -7.63
C GLN A 65 1.29 -11.32 -6.23
N GLY A 66 1.35 -10.10 -5.70
CA GLY A 66 0.94 -9.79 -4.33
C GLY A 66 1.88 -10.32 -3.25
N ASN A 67 3.17 -10.44 -3.55
CA ASN A 67 4.19 -10.92 -2.63
C ASN A 67 4.93 -9.74 -1.96
N GLY A 68 4.42 -9.27 -0.82
CA GLY A 68 5.06 -8.19 -0.05
C GLY A 68 6.41 -8.57 0.57
N ALA A 69 6.69 -9.86 0.77
CA ALA A 69 7.93 -10.31 1.41
C ALA A 69 9.19 -10.02 0.59
N PHE A 70 9.05 -9.95 -0.75
CA PHE A 70 10.15 -9.70 -1.67
C PHE A 70 10.88 -8.38 -1.39
N VAL A 71 10.15 -7.32 -1.07
CA VAL A 71 10.73 -5.97 -0.92
C VAL A 71 11.37 -5.72 0.44
N LEU A 72 11.09 -6.56 1.45
CA LEU A 72 11.50 -6.32 2.84
C LEU A 72 13.01 -6.12 3.02
N PRO A 73 13.91 -6.87 2.35
CA PRO A 73 15.35 -6.65 2.48
C PRO A 73 15.79 -5.22 2.10
N TYR A 74 15.03 -4.57 1.21
CA TYR A 74 15.30 -3.24 0.67
C TYR A 74 14.58 -2.11 1.43
N LEU A 75 13.86 -2.42 2.52
CA LEU A 75 13.28 -1.42 3.41
C LEU A 75 14.21 -1.10 4.58
N PRO A 76 14.10 0.09 5.20
CA PRO A 76 14.73 0.38 6.48
C PRO A 76 14.39 -0.69 7.51
N GLU A 77 15.32 -1.03 8.40
CA GLU A 77 15.15 -2.11 9.38
C GLU A 77 13.85 -2.01 10.19
N SER A 78 13.50 -0.79 10.64
CA SER A 78 12.26 -0.50 11.37
C SER A 78 10.97 -0.74 10.58
N LYS A 79 11.07 -0.96 9.26
CA LYS A 79 9.96 -1.20 8.33
C LYS A 79 10.01 -2.58 7.68
N ARG A 80 10.91 -3.48 8.11
CA ARG A 80 11.05 -4.84 7.56
C ARG A 80 10.06 -5.83 8.16
N SER A 81 8.76 -5.54 8.01
CA SER A 81 7.70 -6.45 8.45
C SER A 81 6.74 -6.76 7.30
N ILE A 82 6.07 -7.91 7.38
CA ILE A 82 5.15 -8.35 6.32
C ILE A 82 3.99 -7.36 6.14
N GLU A 83 3.57 -6.69 7.21
CA GLU A 83 2.50 -5.69 7.19
C GLU A 83 2.87 -4.46 6.35
N PHE A 84 4.14 -4.03 6.34
CA PHE A 84 4.60 -2.96 5.44
C PHE A 84 4.56 -3.41 3.98
N GLY A 85 5.06 -4.61 3.70
CA GLY A 85 5.02 -5.20 2.36
C GLY A 85 3.58 -5.29 1.84
N ASP A 86 2.70 -5.94 2.59
CA ASP A 86 1.31 -6.20 2.20
C ASP A 86 0.49 -4.90 2.11
N ALA A 87 0.71 -3.94 3.02
CA ALA A 87 0.04 -2.65 2.94
C ALA A 87 0.43 -1.89 1.67
N GLY A 88 1.72 -1.89 1.33
CA GLY A 88 2.22 -1.27 0.10
C GLY A 88 1.68 -1.96 -1.16
N ILE A 89 1.69 -3.30 -1.21
CA ILE A 89 1.10 -4.08 -2.29
C ILE A 89 -0.39 -3.75 -2.49
N THR A 90 -1.13 -3.68 -1.39
CA THR A 90 -2.56 -3.36 -1.45
C THR A 90 -2.80 -1.98 -2.05
N ASP A 91 -2.02 -0.97 -1.64
CA ASP A 91 -2.18 0.39 -2.15
C ASP A 91 -1.69 0.52 -3.61
N TYR A 92 -0.67 -0.25 -4.00
CA TYR A 92 -0.29 -0.42 -5.41
C TYR A 92 -1.44 -0.95 -6.26
N LYS A 93 -2.09 -2.02 -5.81
CA LYS A 93 -3.25 -2.61 -6.51
C LYS A 93 -4.39 -1.60 -6.62
N THR A 94 -4.74 -0.92 -5.54
CA THR A 94 -5.76 0.13 -5.58
C THR A 94 -5.38 1.26 -6.53
N TYR A 95 -4.16 1.77 -6.46
CA TYR A 95 -3.68 2.87 -7.30
C TYR A 95 -3.71 2.54 -8.79
N PHE A 96 -3.35 1.31 -9.16
CA PHE A 96 -3.42 0.82 -10.55
C PHE A 96 -4.79 0.24 -10.93
N ASN A 97 -5.85 0.51 -10.17
CA ASN A 97 -7.22 0.02 -10.42
C ASN A 97 -7.32 -1.52 -10.54
N ASN A 98 -6.51 -2.23 -9.75
CA ASN A 98 -6.31 -3.68 -9.77
C ASN A 98 -5.80 -4.24 -11.10
N GLU A 99 -5.31 -3.39 -12.01
CA GLU A 99 -4.60 -3.82 -13.19
C GLU A 99 -3.13 -4.09 -12.87
N PRO A 100 -2.52 -5.11 -13.50
CA PRO A 100 -1.10 -5.37 -13.32
C PRO A 100 -0.26 -4.25 -13.93
N ILE A 101 0.90 -4.02 -13.31
CA ILE A 101 1.96 -3.24 -13.91
C ILE A 101 2.49 -4.02 -15.12
N SER A 102 2.50 -3.37 -16.27
CA SER A 102 2.77 -3.97 -17.57
C SER A 102 4.16 -3.64 -18.13
N ARG A 103 4.74 -2.52 -17.69
CA ARG A 103 6.09 -2.08 -18.06
C ARG A 103 6.63 -1.09 -17.02
N PHE A 104 7.94 -0.93 -17.03
CA PHE A 104 8.62 0.16 -16.34
C PHE A 104 9.66 0.80 -17.26
N GLU A 105 10.04 2.03 -16.99
CA GLU A 105 11.11 2.74 -17.70
C GLU A 105 11.99 3.51 -16.73
N LEU A 106 13.31 3.48 -16.93
CA LEU A 106 14.24 4.34 -16.20
C LEU A 106 14.08 5.77 -16.72
N VAL A 107 13.77 6.72 -15.84
CA VAL A 107 13.61 8.13 -16.20
C VAL A 107 14.78 9.00 -15.78
N LYS A 108 15.47 8.62 -14.71
CA LYS A 108 16.61 9.39 -14.20
C LYS A 108 17.58 8.45 -13.48
N ALA A 109 18.87 8.65 -13.72
CA ALA A 109 19.93 8.07 -12.89
C ALA A 109 20.77 9.23 -12.34
N GLU A 110 21.03 9.20 -11.04
CA GLU A 110 21.91 10.13 -10.36
C GLU A 110 23.09 9.36 -9.79
N ASP A 111 24.29 9.82 -10.10
CA ASP A 111 25.49 9.48 -9.37
C ASP A 111 25.75 10.64 -8.40
N SER A 112 25.58 10.41 -7.10
CA SER A 112 25.77 11.47 -6.10
C SER A 112 27.25 11.76 -5.81
N GLY A 113 28.18 11.11 -6.54
CA GLY A 113 29.61 11.31 -6.40
C GLY A 113 30.16 10.73 -5.09
N GLU A 114 31.49 10.55 -5.05
CA GLU A 114 32.23 10.03 -3.90
C GLU A 114 32.30 11.09 -2.78
N PHE A 115 31.20 11.35 -2.08
CA PHE A 115 31.31 11.93 -0.74
C PHE A 115 31.86 10.83 0.19
N ILE A 116 33.19 10.80 0.31
CA ILE A 116 33.94 9.99 1.29
C ILE A 116 33.82 8.46 1.03
N ASN A 117 34.55 7.93 0.04
CA ASN A 117 34.77 6.47 -0.15
C ASN A 117 33.50 5.59 -0.17
N GLN A 118 32.32 6.14 -0.46
CA GLN A 118 31.07 5.39 -0.51
C GLN A 118 30.39 5.59 -1.86
N ALA A 119 30.29 4.51 -2.61
CA ALA A 119 29.46 4.44 -3.80
C ALA A 119 28.01 4.77 -3.43
N SER A 120 27.47 5.82 -4.04
CA SER A 120 26.07 6.21 -3.89
C SER A 120 25.46 6.45 -5.26
N GLY A 121 24.25 5.93 -5.47
CA GLY A 121 23.58 6.01 -6.76
C GLY A 121 22.07 5.92 -6.60
N LYS A 122 21.33 6.60 -7.46
CA LYS A 122 19.86 6.59 -7.46
C LYS A 122 19.33 6.33 -8.85
N PHE A 123 18.40 5.41 -8.96
CA PHE A 123 17.71 5.06 -10.20
C PHE A 123 16.22 5.29 -10.02
N TYR A 124 15.65 6.23 -10.77
CA TYR A 124 14.23 6.57 -10.74
C TYR A 124 13.53 5.91 -11.92
N TYR A 125 12.45 5.20 -11.63
CA TYR A 125 11.65 4.49 -12.62
C TYR A 125 10.21 5.00 -12.61
N LEU A 126 9.57 4.99 -13.78
CA LEU A 126 8.12 5.09 -13.93
C LEU A 126 7.54 3.71 -14.24
N LEU A 127 6.58 3.29 -13.44
CA LEU A 127 5.78 2.07 -13.59
C LEU A 127 4.48 2.40 -14.34
N TYR A 128 4.03 1.52 -15.23
CA TYR A 128 2.82 1.72 -16.02
C TYR A 128 1.93 0.48 -16.05
N ASN A 129 0.61 0.66 -15.90
CA ASN A 129 -0.36 -0.36 -16.31
C ASN A 129 -0.80 -0.18 -17.77
N LYS A 130 -1.65 -1.08 -18.27
CA LYS A 130 -2.15 -1.03 -19.66
C LYS A 130 -3.06 0.17 -19.92
N SER A 131 -3.78 0.63 -18.89
CA SER A 131 -4.61 1.82 -18.94
C SER A 131 -3.84 3.15 -18.87
N GLY A 132 -2.50 3.11 -18.82
CA GLY A 132 -1.65 4.30 -18.85
C GLY A 132 -1.53 5.03 -17.50
N VAL A 133 -2.08 4.48 -16.43
CA VAL A 133 -1.80 4.95 -15.06
C VAL A 133 -0.31 4.77 -14.81
N LYS A 134 0.32 5.77 -14.17
CA LYS A 134 1.76 5.78 -13.92
C LYS A 134 2.11 6.09 -12.47
N LYS A 135 3.17 5.47 -11.96
CA LYS A 135 3.70 5.75 -10.61
C LYS A 135 5.23 5.75 -10.63
N GLU A 136 5.82 6.71 -9.93
CA GLU A 136 7.27 6.77 -9.74
C GLU A 136 7.71 5.88 -8.57
N ILE A 137 8.89 5.28 -8.71
CA ILE A 137 9.58 4.51 -7.69
C ILE A 137 11.10 4.71 -7.85
N ALA A 138 11.86 4.68 -6.76
CA ALA A 138 13.31 4.82 -6.80
C ALA A 138 14.03 3.64 -6.15
N ILE A 139 15.18 3.27 -6.71
CA ILE A 139 16.17 2.39 -6.07
C ILE A 139 17.37 3.27 -5.71
N ASN A 140 17.68 3.35 -4.43
CA ASN A 140 18.79 4.14 -3.91
C ASN A 140 19.87 3.21 -3.38
N GLN A 141 21.14 3.57 -3.55
CA GLN A 141 22.24 2.96 -2.83
C GLN A 141 22.91 4.01 -1.96
N GLU A 142 22.97 3.76 -0.65
CA GLU A 142 23.57 4.66 0.33
C GLU A 142 24.44 3.83 1.28
N SER A 143 25.73 4.19 1.39
CA SER A 143 26.70 3.49 2.24
C SER A 143 26.74 1.97 1.97
N GLY A 144 26.62 1.58 0.70
CA GLY A 144 26.57 0.17 0.29
C GLY A 144 25.24 -0.56 0.52
N ASN A 145 24.23 0.10 1.07
CA ASN A 145 22.89 -0.47 1.26
C ASN A 145 21.98 -0.06 0.11
N ILE A 146 21.37 -1.03 -0.57
CA ILE A 146 20.30 -0.79 -1.53
C ILE A 146 18.99 -0.60 -0.77
N ARG A 147 18.28 0.49 -1.06
CA ARG A 147 17.00 0.86 -0.45
C ARG A 147 15.96 1.16 -1.52
N LEU A 148 14.73 0.76 -1.23
CA LEU A 148 13.57 1.11 -2.03
C LEU A 148 13.00 2.47 -1.57
N GLY A 149 13.14 3.48 -2.43
CA GLY A 149 12.51 4.79 -2.29
C GLY A 149 11.09 4.76 -2.84
N ASP A 150 10.14 4.37 -2.01
CA ASP A 150 8.72 4.26 -2.37
C ASP A 150 7.85 4.64 -1.17
N GLU A 151 6.84 5.46 -1.40
CA GLU A 151 5.92 5.93 -0.36
C GLU A 151 4.98 4.81 0.09
N PHE A 152 4.45 4.00 -0.82
CA PHE A 152 3.54 2.91 -0.46
C PHE A 152 4.23 1.92 0.49
N PHE A 153 5.42 1.43 0.15
CA PHE A 153 6.12 0.51 1.05
C PHE A 153 6.65 1.16 2.33
N GLN A 154 6.81 2.49 2.37
CA GLN A 154 7.34 3.17 3.55
C GLN A 154 6.27 3.74 4.48
N TYR A 155 5.08 4.06 3.97
CA TYR A 155 4.09 4.87 4.67
C TYR A 155 2.65 4.34 4.60
N SER A 156 2.31 3.39 3.70
CA SER A 156 0.95 2.82 3.65
C SER A 156 0.53 2.17 4.97
N TYR A 157 1.40 1.36 5.57
CA TYR A 157 1.09 0.70 6.84
C TYR A 157 0.87 1.69 7.99
N PRO A 158 1.80 2.62 8.31
CA PRO A 158 1.56 3.60 9.36
C PRO A 158 0.37 4.53 9.08
N ALA A 159 0.10 4.89 7.81
CA ALA A 159 -1.10 5.65 7.44
C ALA A 159 -2.40 4.89 7.78
N LYS A 160 -2.47 3.59 7.46
CA LYS A 160 -3.59 2.71 7.81
C LYS A 160 -3.74 2.55 9.32
N VAL A 161 -2.64 2.39 10.06
CA VAL A 161 -2.65 2.31 11.53
C VAL A 161 -3.18 3.61 12.15
N LEU A 162 -2.72 4.77 11.66
CA LEU A 162 -3.19 6.09 12.10
C LEU A 162 -4.71 6.24 11.90
N LEU A 163 -5.21 5.93 10.70
CA LEU A 163 -6.64 6.00 10.42
C LEU A 163 -7.47 5.00 11.22
N ALA A 164 -7.00 3.75 11.33
CA ALA A 164 -7.68 2.72 12.11
C ALA A 164 -7.83 3.13 13.58
N LYS A 165 -6.77 3.65 14.20
CA LYS A 165 -6.80 4.13 15.59
C LYS A 165 -7.63 5.40 15.76
N THR A 166 -7.60 6.31 14.78
CA THR A 166 -8.45 7.51 14.77
C THR A 166 -9.94 7.10 14.76
N ILE A 167 -10.33 6.21 13.86
CA ILE A 167 -11.70 5.69 13.77
C ILE A 167 -12.09 4.93 15.04
N GLN A 168 -11.18 4.13 15.61
CA GLN A 168 -11.41 3.45 16.87
C GLN A 168 -11.74 4.45 17.99
N ALA A 169 -10.93 5.49 18.15
CA ALA A 169 -11.15 6.50 19.18
C ALA A 169 -12.48 7.25 19.02
N ILE A 170 -12.88 7.54 17.77
CA ILE A 170 -14.18 8.13 17.46
C ILE A 170 -15.33 7.16 17.82
N LYS A 171 -15.20 5.88 17.46
CA LYS A 171 -16.19 4.83 17.76
C LYS A 171 -16.39 4.63 19.26
N THR A 172 -15.32 4.64 20.02
CA THR A 172 -15.35 4.46 21.48
C THR A 172 -15.60 5.75 22.25
N GLU A 173 -15.78 6.88 21.55
CA GLU A 173 -15.91 8.22 22.13
C GLU A 173 -14.78 8.56 23.13
N ASP A 174 -13.54 8.14 22.83
CA ASP A 174 -12.39 8.30 23.71
C ASP A 174 -11.48 9.47 23.23
N PRO A 175 -11.63 10.68 23.81
CA PRO A 175 -10.83 11.83 23.41
C PRO A 175 -9.36 11.72 23.84
N VAL A 176 -9.05 10.91 24.86
CA VAL A 176 -7.66 10.71 25.31
C VAL A 176 -6.93 9.84 24.30
N LEU A 177 -7.57 8.76 23.83
CA LEU A 177 -7.02 7.94 22.76
C LEU A 177 -6.84 8.74 21.48
N LEU A 178 -7.85 9.54 21.08
CA LEU A 178 -7.74 10.35 19.86
C LEU A 178 -6.60 11.37 19.97
N ALA A 179 -6.49 12.08 21.10
CA ALA A 179 -5.39 13.01 21.33
C ALA A 179 -4.03 12.32 21.20
N LYS A 180 -3.84 11.16 21.84
CA LYS A 180 -2.61 10.39 21.77
C LYS A 180 -2.27 9.92 20.34
N VAL A 181 -3.28 9.58 19.54
CA VAL A 181 -3.09 9.15 18.14
C VAL A 181 -2.67 10.31 17.26
N LEU A 182 -3.14 11.53 17.55
CA LEU A 182 -2.87 12.74 16.77
C LEU A 182 -1.65 13.53 17.25
N THR A 183 -1.12 13.25 18.44
CA THR A 183 0.16 13.79 18.90
C THR A 183 1.26 13.31 17.94
N ALA A 184 1.89 14.26 17.27
CA ALA A 184 3.14 14.05 16.54
C ALA A 184 4.32 14.27 17.49
N ASP A 185 5.50 13.75 17.13
CA ASP A 185 6.72 13.65 17.98
C ASP A 185 6.90 14.81 18.99
N ASP A 186 6.91 16.05 18.50
CA ASP A 186 7.15 17.25 19.32
C ASP A 186 5.90 18.14 19.55
N ILE A 187 4.71 17.72 19.11
CA ILE A 187 3.50 18.55 19.15
C ILE A 187 2.33 17.74 19.72
N ASP A 188 2.02 18.03 20.99
CA ASP A 188 0.85 17.49 21.67
C ASP A 188 -0.46 17.99 21.04
N TYR A 189 -1.36 17.05 20.77
CA TYR A 189 -2.73 17.38 20.38
C TYR A 189 -3.65 17.45 21.62
N PRO A 190 -4.25 18.62 21.96
CA PRO A 190 -5.04 18.76 23.18
C PRO A 190 -6.29 17.87 23.23
N VAL A 191 -6.53 17.21 24.39
CA VAL A 191 -7.74 16.40 24.63
C VAL A 191 -9.04 17.18 24.42
N ALA A 192 -9.07 18.47 24.73
CA ALA A 192 -10.22 19.32 24.47
C ALA A 192 -10.55 19.41 22.97
N LYS A 193 -9.54 19.63 22.11
CA LYS A 193 -9.73 19.63 20.65
C LYS A 193 -10.13 18.25 20.13
N ALA A 194 -9.62 17.17 20.74
CA ALA A 194 -10.00 15.81 20.37
C ALA A 194 -11.48 15.53 20.67
N LYS A 195 -11.97 16.00 21.82
CA LYS A 195 -13.39 15.94 22.17
C LYS A 195 -14.26 16.70 21.16
N ASP A 196 -13.82 17.87 20.73
CA ASP A 196 -14.53 18.66 19.70
C ASP A 196 -14.56 17.95 18.34
N ALA A 197 -13.45 17.33 17.93
CA ALA A 197 -13.38 16.54 16.70
C ALA A 197 -14.36 15.35 16.74
N ILE A 198 -14.38 14.59 17.85
CA ILE A 198 -15.34 13.48 18.04
C ILE A 198 -16.78 13.99 17.93
N ALA A 199 -17.09 15.14 18.52
CA ALA A 199 -18.44 15.73 18.42
C ALA A 199 -18.82 16.07 16.97
N LYS A 200 -17.89 16.62 16.16
CA LYS A 200 -18.11 16.88 14.72
C LYS A 200 -18.36 15.59 13.94
N TYR A 201 -17.60 14.53 14.23
CA TYR A 201 -17.82 13.21 13.63
C TYR A 201 -19.19 12.65 14.01
N ARG A 202 -19.60 12.70 15.28
CA ARG A 202 -20.93 12.26 15.74
C ARG A 202 -22.08 13.06 15.11
N ALA A 203 -21.88 14.35 14.87
CA ALA A 203 -22.87 15.17 14.18
C ALA A 203 -23.07 14.69 12.73
N THR A 204 -21.98 14.25 12.08
CA THR A 204 -21.96 13.87 10.66
C THR A 204 -22.29 12.40 10.41
N PHE A 205 -21.90 11.51 11.31
CA PHE A 205 -21.97 10.05 11.17
C PHE A 205 -22.67 9.39 12.37
N ASP A 206 -23.10 8.14 12.17
CA ASP A 206 -23.21 7.13 13.21
C ASP A 206 -21.81 6.51 13.42
N PRO A 207 -21.15 6.75 14.57
CA PRO A 207 -19.78 6.31 14.82
C PRO A 207 -19.55 4.84 14.53
N ASN A 208 -20.50 3.96 14.89
CA ASN A 208 -20.33 2.51 14.77
C ASN A 208 -20.17 2.04 13.32
N THR A 209 -20.67 2.83 12.37
CA THR A 209 -20.63 2.52 10.94
C THR A 209 -19.38 3.01 10.22
N LEU A 210 -18.50 3.76 10.91
CA LEU A 210 -17.31 4.33 10.31
C LEU A 210 -16.34 3.26 9.78
N ALA A 211 -15.86 3.46 8.58
CA ALA A 211 -14.80 2.72 7.92
C ALA A 211 -14.02 3.67 7.00
N TYR A 212 -12.96 3.19 6.36
CA TYR A 212 -12.16 3.99 5.45
C TYR A 212 -11.70 3.18 4.25
N ARG A 213 -11.43 3.87 3.14
CA ARG A 213 -10.79 3.31 1.95
C ARG A 213 -9.70 4.23 1.44
N PHE A 214 -8.65 3.66 0.88
CA PHE A 214 -7.61 4.39 0.16
C PHE A 214 -8.12 4.76 -1.23
N ASP A 215 -7.95 6.03 -1.63
CA ASP A 215 -8.40 6.53 -2.93
C ASP A 215 -7.24 6.82 -3.90
N GLY A 216 -5.99 6.87 -3.41
CA GLY A 216 -4.81 7.14 -4.23
C GLY A 216 -3.89 8.19 -3.63
N LEU A 217 -2.96 8.70 -4.44
CA LEU A 217 -2.06 9.79 -4.04
C LEU A 217 -2.53 11.14 -4.62
N ASP A 218 -2.33 12.23 -3.89
CA ASP A 218 -2.50 13.58 -4.41
C ASP A 218 -1.28 14.05 -5.24
N LYS A 219 -1.34 15.27 -5.77
CA LYS A 219 -0.23 15.87 -6.55
C LYS A 219 1.06 16.09 -5.76
N ASN A 220 0.97 16.15 -4.43
CA ASN A 220 2.10 16.27 -3.51
C ASN A 220 2.54 14.90 -2.98
N ARG A 221 2.00 13.81 -3.54
CA ARG A 221 2.22 12.42 -3.16
C ARG A 221 1.67 12.06 -1.77
N HIS A 222 0.80 12.87 -1.18
CA HIS A 222 0.11 12.50 0.07
C HIS A 222 -0.95 11.43 -0.18
N PHE A 223 -1.24 10.61 0.82
CA PHE A 223 -2.25 9.57 0.69
C PHE A 223 -3.64 10.17 0.89
N ASN A 224 -4.52 9.99 -0.09
CA ASN A 224 -5.93 10.35 0.03
C ASN A 224 -6.74 9.16 0.50
N TYR A 225 -7.61 9.40 1.47
CA TYR A 225 -8.54 8.42 1.97
C TYR A 225 -9.95 9.04 2.05
N THR A 226 -10.94 8.17 1.91
CA THR A 226 -12.34 8.49 2.21
C THR A 226 -12.73 7.72 3.46
N ILE A 227 -13.09 8.46 4.51
CA ILE A 227 -13.83 7.92 5.65
C ILE A 227 -15.30 7.89 5.25
N TYR A 228 -15.93 6.73 5.36
CA TYR A 228 -17.33 6.55 5.00
C TYR A 228 -18.10 5.88 6.14
N GLY A 229 -19.40 6.10 6.17
CA GLY A 229 -20.31 5.54 7.16
C GLY A 229 -21.76 5.87 6.80
N THR A 230 -22.62 5.90 7.81
CA THR A 230 -24.03 6.27 7.63
C THR A 230 -24.47 7.33 8.63
N LYS A 231 -25.55 8.05 8.33
CA LYS A 231 -26.26 8.94 9.25
C LYS A 231 -27.75 8.85 8.96
N ALA A 232 -28.55 8.49 9.97
CA ALA A 232 -29.99 8.28 9.81
C ALA A 232 -30.34 7.39 8.59
N GLY A 233 -29.57 6.30 8.40
CA GLY A 233 -29.74 5.35 7.30
C GLY A 233 -29.21 5.80 5.93
N LYS A 234 -28.65 7.01 5.79
CA LYS A 234 -28.06 7.49 4.53
C LYS A 234 -26.54 7.36 4.56
N SER A 235 -25.94 6.95 3.45
CA SER A 235 -24.47 6.93 3.32
C SER A 235 -23.90 8.35 3.35
N VAL A 236 -22.77 8.51 4.04
CA VAL A 236 -22.02 9.75 4.15
C VAL A 236 -20.55 9.45 3.89
N GLU A 237 -19.86 10.35 3.19
CA GLU A 237 -18.43 10.28 2.89
C GLU A 237 -17.71 11.55 3.35
N HIS A 238 -16.45 11.41 3.72
CA HIS A 238 -15.59 12.48 4.21
C HIS A 238 -14.14 12.22 3.81
N HIS A 239 -13.60 13.11 2.98
CA HIS A 239 -12.23 12.99 2.51
C HIS A 239 -11.23 13.50 3.54
N VAL A 240 -10.14 12.76 3.70
CA VAL A 240 -8.98 13.11 4.53
C VAL A 240 -7.70 12.81 3.78
N THR A 241 -6.62 13.47 4.19
CA THR A 241 -5.30 13.30 3.58
C THR A 241 -4.30 12.92 4.67
N ILE A 242 -3.45 11.92 4.41
CA ILE A 242 -2.31 11.59 5.26
C ILE A 242 -1.05 12.19 4.64
N ILE A 243 -0.44 13.12 5.36
CA ILE A 243 0.87 13.68 5.03
C ILE A 243 1.95 12.81 5.68
N TYR A 244 3.14 12.80 5.10
CA TYR A 244 4.27 12.05 5.66
C TYR A 244 5.59 12.76 5.37
N GLY A 245 6.59 12.43 6.18
CA GLY A 245 7.94 12.99 6.12
C GLY A 245 8.72 12.52 7.34
N ASP A 246 10.04 12.39 7.22
CA ASP A 246 10.92 12.03 8.35
C ASP A 246 10.48 10.77 9.12
N SER A 247 9.99 9.77 8.38
CA SER A 247 9.41 8.52 8.94
C SER A 247 8.14 8.68 9.78
N LEU A 248 7.55 9.87 9.82
CA LEU A 248 6.28 10.17 10.48
C LEU A 248 5.13 10.26 9.49
N VAL A 249 3.90 10.11 10.01
CA VAL A 249 2.64 10.32 9.29
C VAL A 249 1.75 11.26 10.11
N GLY A 250 1.00 12.13 9.43
CA GLY A 250 0.06 13.07 10.04
C GLY A 250 -1.27 13.10 9.30
N LEU A 251 -2.35 13.37 10.03
CA LEU A 251 -3.71 13.42 9.48
C LEU A 251 -4.12 14.88 9.21
N GLN A 252 -4.45 15.18 7.96
CA GLN A 252 -5.14 16.40 7.56
C GLN A 252 -6.63 16.11 7.37
N ASP A 253 -7.45 16.72 8.24
CA ASP A 253 -8.89 16.49 8.30
C ASP A 253 -9.60 17.78 8.74
N LYS A 254 -10.62 18.22 8.00
CA LYS A 254 -11.40 19.43 8.34
C LYS A 254 -12.10 19.37 9.71
N PHE A 255 -12.28 18.19 10.29
CA PHE A 255 -12.83 18.03 11.64
C PHE A 255 -11.77 18.16 12.74
N ILE A 256 -10.49 18.00 12.41
CA ILE A 256 -9.33 17.97 13.32
C ILE A 256 -8.46 19.22 13.05
N PRO A 257 -8.57 20.28 13.87
CA PRO A 257 -7.88 21.56 13.66
C PRO A 257 -6.47 21.69 14.25
#